data_AF-A0A2W6XSX0-F1
#
_entry.id   AF-A0A2W6XSX0-F1
#
_cell.length_a   1.000
_cell.length_b   1.000
_cell.length_c   1.000
_cell.angle_alpha   90.00
_cell.angle_beta   90.00
_cell.angle_gamma   90.00
#
_symmetry.space_group_name_H-M   'P 1'
#
loop_
_entity.id
_entity.type
_entity.pdbx_description
1 polymer ?
#
loop_
_entity_poly.entity_id
_entity_poly.type
_entity_poly.pdbx_seq_one_letter_code
_entity_poly.pdbx_strand_id
1 'polypeptide(L)' 'DGDIRRMLLDQDDISKVKASDITSKNPKTIEKNNLAKEAMQILKEYNIGQLIVTENGKYYGIIDIHTLLDEGIN' A
#
# COMPACT_ATOMS: atom_id res chain seq x y z
N ASP A 1 -1.29 -0.17 -9.02
CA ASP A 1 -2.49 -0.14 -8.17
C ASP A 1 -3.02 -1.53 -7.81
N GLY A 2 -3.36 -2.39 -8.77
CA GLY A 2 -3.75 -3.76 -8.43
C GLY A 2 -5.17 -3.87 -7.86
N ASP A 3 -5.57 -3.00 -6.92
CA ASP A 3 -6.93 -2.93 -6.38
C ASP A 3 -7.93 -2.48 -7.46
N ILE A 4 -7.58 -1.45 -8.24
CA ILE A 4 -8.35 -1.06 -9.45
C ILE A 4 -8.42 -2.21 -10.45
N ARG A 5 -7.30 -2.89 -10.72
CA ARG A 5 -7.28 -4.02 -11.66
C ARG A 5 -8.19 -5.17 -11.18
N ARG A 6 -8.19 -5.46 -9.88
CA ARG A 6 -9.02 -6.51 -9.27
C ARG A 6 -10.50 -6.17 -9.38
N MET A 7 -10.85 -4.91 -9.11
CA MET A 7 -12.23 -4.42 -9.25
C MET A 7 -12.72 -4.44 -10.70
N LEU A 8 -11.87 -4.07 -11.66
CA LEU A 8 -12.21 -4.10 -13.09
C LEU A 8 -12.46 -5.50 -13.65
N LEU A 9 -11.96 -6.55 -12.99
CA LEU A 9 -12.21 -7.93 -13.40
C LEU A 9 -13.59 -8.45 -12.91
N ASP A 10 -14.16 -7.83 -11.88
CA ASP A 10 -15.37 -8.32 -11.19
C ASP A 10 -16.65 -7.51 -11.51
N GLN A 11 -16.58 -6.41 -12.27
CA GLN A 11 -17.71 -5.49 -12.51
C GLN A 11 -17.80 -5.01 -13.97
N ASP A 12 -18.97 -5.16 -14.59
CA ASP A 12 -19.24 -4.71 -15.98
C ASP A 12 -19.42 -3.17 -16.11
N ASP A 13 -19.74 -2.45 -15.02
CA ASP A 13 -20.05 -1.02 -15.05
C ASP A 13 -19.32 -0.23 -13.95
N ILE A 14 -18.15 0.29 -14.30
CA ILE A 14 -17.27 1.11 -13.45
C ILE A 14 -17.89 2.44 -13.00
N SER A 15 -18.95 2.92 -13.67
CA SER A 15 -19.53 4.25 -13.41
C SER A 15 -20.26 4.36 -12.06
N LYS A 16 -20.59 3.21 -11.46
CA LYS A 16 -21.30 3.12 -10.17
C LYS A 16 -20.39 2.80 -8.99
N VAL A 17 -19.12 2.52 -9.24
CA VAL A 17 -18.18 2.09 -8.20
C VAL A 17 -17.64 3.31 -7.47
N LYS A 18 -17.79 3.33 -6.14
CA LYS A 18 -17.22 4.37 -5.29
C LYS A 18 -15.83 3.97 -4.85
N ALA A 19 -14.99 4.97 -4.54
CA ALA A 19 -13.67 4.73 -3.96
C ALA A 19 -13.74 3.87 -2.67
N SER A 20 -14.79 4.03 -1.86
CA SER A 20 -15.04 3.21 -0.67
C SER A 20 -15.25 1.73 -0.95
N ASP A 21 -15.65 1.39 -2.18
CA ASP A 21 -15.98 0.02 -2.57
C ASP A 21 -14.73 -0.74 -3.04
N ILE A 22 -13.66 -0.01 -3.38
CA ILE A 22 -12.38 -0.54 -3.84
C ILE A 22 -11.28 -0.49 -2.78
N THR A 23 -11.43 0.34 -1.74
CA THR A 23 -10.41 0.47 -0.71
C THR A 23 -10.25 -0.82 0.08
N SER A 24 -9.01 -1.31 0.16
CA SER A 24 -8.62 -2.36 1.09
C SER A 24 -8.95 -1.96 2.54
N LYS A 25 -9.87 -2.69 3.19
CA LYS A 25 -10.42 -2.33 4.51
C LYS A 25 -9.39 -2.28 5.65
N ASN A 26 -8.26 -2.97 5.49
CA ASN A 26 -7.18 -3.03 6.47
C ASN A 26 -5.84 -2.81 5.75
N PRO A 27 -5.48 -1.55 5.43
CA PRO A 27 -4.19 -1.27 4.82
C PRO A 27 -3.06 -1.64 5.80
N LYS A 28 -1.95 -2.14 5.27
CA LYS A 28 -0.75 -2.38 6.08
C LYS A 28 -0.08 -1.04 6.37
N THR A 29 0.37 -0.89 7.61
CA THR A 29 0.98 0.33 8.12
C THR A 29 2.31 0.04 8.79
N ILE A 30 3.20 1.03 8.84
CA ILE A 30 4.44 1.01 9.61
C ILE A 30 4.65 2.37 10.30
N GLU A 31 5.23 2.38 11.51
CA GLU A 31 5.52 3.64 12.19
C GLU A 31 6.71 4.35 11.53
N LYS A 32 6.67 5.69 11.47
CA LYS A 32 7.68 6.50 10.76
C LYS A 32 9.12 6.32 11.25
N ASN A 33 9.28 5.83 12.48
CA ASN A 33 10.59 5.63 13.12
C ASN A 33 11.14 4.22 12.91
N ASN A 34 10.41 3.33 12.23
CA ASN A 34 10.90 2.01 11.86
C ASN A 34 11.96 2.08 10.76
N LEU A 35 12.74 1.01 10.65
CA LEU A 35 13.78 0.93 9.63
C LEU A 35 13.15 0.66 8.26
N ALA A 36 13.72 1.27 7.23
CA ALA A 36 13.29 1.03 5.85
C ALA A 36 13.41 -0.45 5.41
N LYS A 37 14.32 -1.22 6.04
CA LYS A 37 14.41 -2.67 5.85
C LYS A 37 13.18 -3.42 6.37
N GLU A 38 12.60 -2.97 7.48
CA GLU A 38 11.35 -3.54 8.02
C GLU A 38 10.17 -3.22 7.09
N ALA A 39 10.12 -2.00 6.55
CA ALA A 39 9.15 -1.63 5.52
C ALA A 39 9.26 -2.52 4.28
N MET A 40 10.48 -2.76 3.78
CA MET A 40 10.73 -3.66 2.64
C MET A 40 10.29 -5.10 2.92
N GLN A 41 10.53 -5.59 4.14
CA GLN A 41 10.09 -6.93 4.55
C GLN A 41 8.56 -7.04 4.53
N ILE A 42 7.83 -6.05 5.04
CA ILE A 42 6.36 -6.02 5.00
C ILE A 42 5.86 -5.98 3.55
N LEU A 43 6.42 -5.10 2.72
CA LEU A 43 6.05 -4.98 1.31
C LEU A 43 6.18 -6.34 0.57
N LYS A 44 7.28 -7.06 0.81
CA LYS A 44 7.52 -8.39 0.24
C LYS A 44 6.63 -9.49 0.82
N GLU A 45 6.49 -9.54 2.14
CA GLU A 45 5.69 -10.56 2.84
C GLU A 45 4.23 -10.53 2.38
N TYR A 46 3.66 -9.33 2.22
CA TYR A 46 2.28 -9.14 1.81
C TYR A 46 2.11 -8.99 0.29
N ASN A 47 3.21 -9.03 -0.48
CA ASN A 47 3.23 -8.84 -1.92
C ASN A 47 2.48 -7.57 -2.38
N ILE A 48 2.75 -6.46 -1.68
CA ILE A 48 2.16 -5.14 -1.92
C ILE A 48 3.24 -4.16 -2.39
N GLY A 49 2.86 -3.21 -3.25
CA GLY A 49 3.79 -2.22 -3.79
C GLY A 49 3.89 -0.94 -2.96
N GLN A 50 2.94 -0.70 -2.05
CA GLN A 50 2.86 0.52 -1.27
C GLN A 50 2.51 0.23 0.19
N LEU A 51 3.09 1.00 1.11
CA LEU A 51 2.91 0.84 2.56
C LEU A 51 2.60 2.19 3.19
N ILE A 52 1.56 2.24 4.02
CA ILE A 52 1.18 3.47 4.72
C ILE A 52 2.13 3.70 5.89
N VAL A 53 2.63 4.92 6.03
CA VAL A 53 3.45 5.32 7.17
C VAL A 53 2.56 6.06 8.17
N THR A 54 2.65 5.67 9.43
CA THR A 54 1.94 6.29 10.54
C THR A 54 2.88 6.95 11.54
N GLU A 55 2.38 7.95 12.25
CA GLU A 55 2.99 8.47 13.46
C GLU A 55 1.93 8.44 14.57
N ASN A 56 2.13 7.59 15.58
CA ASN A 56 1.19 7.39 16.67
C ASN A 56 -0.22 7.03 16.15
N GLY A 57 -0.27 6.13 15.15
CA GLY A 57 -1.53 5.68 14.53
C GLY A 57 -2.22 6.71 13.63
N LYS A 58 -1.62 7.89 13.41
CA LYS A 58 -2.12 8.88 12.45
C LYS A 58 -1.36 8.77 11.14
N TYR A 59 -2.03 9.01 10.03
CA TYR A 59 -1.39 9.06 8.71
C TYR A 59 -0.24 10.08 8.71
N TYR A 60 0.93 9.62 8.29
CA TYR A 60 2.14 10.43 8.15
C TYR A 60 2.60 10.51 6.69
N GLY A 61 2.49 9.41 5.95
CA GLY A 61 2.92 9.36 4.55
C GLY A 61 2.71 7.98 3.91
N ILE A 62 3.42 7.75 2.81
CA ILE A 62 3.39 6.48 2.07
C ILE A 62 4.80 6.15 1.57
N ILE A 63 5.14 4.87 1.56
CA ILE A 63 6.36 4.34 0.96
C ILE A 63 5.97 3.52 -0.27
N ASP A 64 6.66 3.74 -1.38
CA ASP A 64 6.60 2.89 -2.57
C ASP A 64 7.79 1.93 -2.59
N ILE A 65 7.56 0.68 -2.96
CA ILE A 65 8.60 -0.34 -3.05
C ILE A 65 9.71 0.06 -4.02
N HIS A 66 9.37 0.77 -5.11
CA HIS A 66 10.34 1.24 -6.08
C HIS A 66 11.32 2.25 -5.47
N THR A 67 10.84 3.14 -4.59
CA THR A 67 11.70 4.08 -3.87
C THR A 67 12.71 3.35 -2.98
N LEU A 68 12.30 2.27 -2.30
CA LEU A 68 13.23 1.50 -1.47
C LEU A 68 14.30 0.79 -2.32
N LEU A 69 13.91 0.27 -3.48
CA LEU A 69 14.83 -0.37 -4.43
C LEU A 69 15.83 0.62 -5.01
N ASP A 70 15.38 1.83 -5.37
CA ASP A 70 16.23 2.91 -5.91
C ASP A 70 17.28 3.37 -4.89
N GLU A 71 16.92 3.39 -3.60
CA GLU A 71 17.83 3.65 -2.47
C GLU A 71 18.72 2.46 -2.09
N GLY A 72 18.64 1.35 -2.84
CA GLY A 72 19.49 0.16 -2.67
C GLY A 72 19.04 -0.81 -1.56
N ILE A 73 17.82 -0.66 -1.05
CA ILE A 73 17.25 -1.50 0.00
C ILE A 73 16.56 -2.72 -0.64
N ASN A 74 17.09 -3.91 -0.38
CA ASN A 74 16.58 -5.19 -0.89
C ASN A 74 16.24 -6.16 0.23
#